data_AF-A0A2K3L314-F1
#
_entry.id   AF-A0A2K3L314-F1
#
_cell.length_a   1.000
_cell.length_b   1.000
_cell.length_c   1.000
_cell.angle_alpha   90.00
_cell.angle_beta   90.00
_cell.angle_gamma   90.00
#
_symmetry.space_group_name_H-M   'P 1'
#
loop_
_entity.id
_entity.type
_entity.pdbx_description
1 polymer ?
#
loop_
_entity_poly.entity_id
_entity_poly.type
_entity_poly.pdbx_seq_one_letter_code
_entity_poly.pdbx_strand_id
1 'polypeptide(L)'
;MNTCSMSCAEADWESSHSLLCTGESCDPRRREALLKFVKHANETNDIFLLAAKVISSTILRYRKLKENCLAEKGKNDASCVSDNYNFSLLLEAWKPISMGYKKRWWDCIALPDDIDPSDEASFRMQIKELAFESLQLLQTAIFDKELFSLEIYGHIIGMFELNNLDLVVASPMEDYFLYIDDLSNPDKEEAEKITQPILDALGEDYSTSCEGTAFFPLQSCMNHSCCPNAKAFKRDEDRDGQATIIALRPICKGEEITISYVDEDLSFEERQASLADYGFRCRCPKCIEEEP
;
A
#
# COMPACT_ATOMS: atom_id res chain seq x y z
N MET A 1 11.14 -13.78 -8.61
CA MET A 1 10.85 -12.36 -8.85
C MET A 1 10.04 -12.34 -10.14
N ASN A 2 8.73 -12.10 -10.03
CA ASN A 2 7.82 -12.20 -11.17
C ASN A 2 7.63 -10.79 -11.73
N THR A 3 8.57 -10.35 -12.56
CA THR A 3 8.42 -9.11 -13.34
C THR A 3 8.11 -9.51 -14.78
N CYS A 4 7.19 -8.81 -15.43
CA CYS A 4 6.74 -9.19 -16.77
C CYS A 4 7.75 -8.88 -17.89
N SER A 5 8.82 -8.13 -17.58
CA SER A 5 9.87 -7.76 -18.55
C SER A 5 11.14 -7.28 -17.84
N MET A 6 12.24 -7.17 -18.60
CA MET A 6 13.49 -6.58 -18.10
C MET A 6 13.34 -5.10 -17.72
N SER A 7 12.57 -4.33 -18.48
CA SER A 7 12.30 -2.93 -18.12
C SER A 7 11.52 -2.83 -16.80
N CYS A 8 10.58 -3.73 -16.55
CA CYS A 8 9.88 -3.80 -15.26
C CYS A 8 10.81 -4.23 -14.12
N ALA A 9 11.73 -5.16 -14.36
CA ALA A 9 12.75 -5.56 -13.39
C ALA A 9 13.68 -4.40 -13.01
N GLU A 10 14.17 -3.66 -14.01
CA GLU A 10 15.01 -2.48 -13.82
C GLU A 10 14.25 -1.37 -13.07
N ALA A 11 13.00 -1.11 -13.44
CA ALA A 11 12.16 -0.13 -12.76
C ALA A 11 11.89 -0.50 -11.29
N ASP A 12 11.62 -1.76 -10.98
CA ASP A 12 11.46 -2.24 -9.60
C ASP A 12 12.77 -2.11 -8.81
N TRP A 13 13.89 -2.47 -9.44
CA TRP A 13 15.23 -2.34 -8.86
C TRP A 13 15.58 -0.89 -8.50
N GLU A 14 15.36 0.03 -9.43
CA GLU A 14 15.61 1.47 -9.22
C GLU A 14 14.62 2.10 -8.23
N SER A 15 13.38 1.61 -8.18
CA SER A 15 12.34 2.22 -7.35
C SER A 15 12.42 1.80 -5.90
N SER A 16 12.71 0.54 -5.57
CA SER A 16 12.76 0.10 -4.17
C SER A 16 13.57 -1.17 -3.94
N HIS A 17 13.56 -2.10 -4.90
CA HIS A 17 14.06 -3.45 -4.67
C HIS A 17 15.57 -3.50 -4.43
N SER A 18 16.36 -2.56 -4.97
CA SER A 18 17.79 -2.48 -4.66
C SER A 18 18.10 -2.31 -3.16
N LEU A 19 17.16 -1.76 -2.36
CA LEU A 19 17.23 -1.67 -0.89
C LEU A 19 16.53 -2.84 -0.17
N LEU A 20 15.65 -3.57 -0.85
CA LEU A 20 14.82 -4.66 -0.29
C LEU A 20 15.12 -6.05 -0.92
N CYS A 21 16.27 -6.21 -1.55
CA CYS A 21 16.63 -7.49 -2.17
C CYS A 21 17.07 -8.51 -1.11
N THR A 22 16.47 -9.72 -1.16
CA THR A 22 16.81 -10.89 -0.34
C THR A 22 17.63 -11.95 -1.09
N GLY A 23 18.04 -11.62 -2.32
CA GLY A 23 18.80 -12.51 -3.20
C GLY A 23 20.19 -12.85 -2.67
N GLU A 24 20.74 -13.98 -3.14
CA GLU A 24 22.02 -14.52 -2.63
C GLU A 24 23.22 -13.64 -2.93
N SER A 25 23.12 -12.78 -3.94
CA SER A 25 24.14 -11.81 -4.34
C SER A 25 24.24 -10.59 -3.41
N CYS A 26 23.32 -10.42 -2.46
CA CYS A 26 23.35 -9.31 -1.51
C CYS A 26 24.32 -9.56 -0.35
N ASP A 27 24.74 -8.47 0.31
CA ASP A 27 25.52 -8.54 1.55
C ASP A 27 24.83 -9.48 2.57
N PRO A 28 25.53 -10.49 3.11
CA PRO A 28 24.91 -11.51 3.96
C PRO A 28 24.24 -10.96 5.21
N ARG A 29 24.81 -9.92 5.84
CA ARG A 29 24.25 -9.34 7.08
C ARG A 29 22.95 -8.60 6.77
N ARG A 30 22.96 -7.81 5.69
CA ARG A 30 21.77 -7.13 5.20
C ARG A 30 20.67 -8.12 4.79
N ARG A 31 21.03 -9.19 4.08
CA ARG A 31 20.10 -10.26 3.70
C ARG A 31 19.46 -10.92 4.92
N GLU A 32 20.26 -11.27 5.93
CA GLU A 32 19.75 -11.87 7.18
C GLU A 32 18.77 -10.94 7.90
N ALA A 33 19.12 -9.66 8.04
CA ALA A 33 18.25 -8.67 8.68
C ALA A 33 16.93 -8.49 7.91
N LEU A 34 16.99 -8.45 6.58
CA LEU A 34 15.80 -8.30 5.76
C LEU A 34 14.91 -9.53 5.77
N LEU A 35 15.48 -10.74 5.81
CA LEU A 35 14.70 -11.97 5.97
C LEU A 35 13.95 -12.00 7.31
N LYS A 36 14.59 -11.52 8.40
CA LYS A 36 13.92 -11.37 9.70
C LYS A 36 12.79 -10.34 9.64
N PHE A 37 13.03 -9.20 8.97
CA PHE A 37 12.00 -8.18 8.75
C PHE A 37 10.79 -8.73 7.97
N VAL A 38 11.03 -9.39 6.83
CA VAL A 38 9.97 -9.97 6.00
C VAL A 38 9.19 -11.03 6.77
N LYS A 39 9.88 -11.89 7.52
CA LYS A 39 9.23 -12.88 8.38
C LYS A 39 8.35 -12.20 9.43
N HIS A 40 8.86 -11.19 10.14
CA HIS A 40 8.10 -10.44 11.12
C HIS A 40 6.86 -9.79 10.52
N ALA A 41 6.98 -9.15 9.36
CA ALA A 41 5.85 -8.55 8.66
C ALA A 41 4.78 -9.59 8.30
N ASN A 42 5.18 -10.73 7.70
CA ASN A 42 4.25 -11.80 7.34
C ASN A 42 3.55 -12.44 8.55
N GLU A 43 4.21 -12.46 9.71
CA GLU A 43 3.65 -13.04 10.95
C GLU A 43 2.79 -12.05 11.75
N THR A 44 2.84 -10.75 11.44
CA THR A 44 2.23 -9.70 12.27
C THR A 44 1.36 -8.72 11.50
N ASN A 45 1.93 -7.95 10.58
CA ASN A 45 1.21 -7.01 9.72
C ASN A 45 1.99 -6.81 8.40
N ASP A 46 1.34 -7.16 7.29
CA ASP A 46 1.93 -7.11 5.94
C ASP A 46 2.12 -5.67 5.42
N ILE A 47 1.42 -4.68 5.98
CA ILE A 47 1.62 -3.25 5.68
C ILE A 47 3.05 -2.81 5.97
N PHE A 48 3.78 -3.49 6.87
CA PHE A 48 5.21 -3.23 7.07
C PHE A 48 6.00 -3.40 5.77
N LEU A 49 5.64 -4.36 4.91
CA LEU A 49 6.28 -4.52 3.60
C LEU A 49 6.04 -3.31 2.69
N LEU A 50 4.82 -2.75 2.72
CA LEU A 50 4.48 -1.53 1.98
C LEU A 50 5.23 -0.31 2.53
N ALA A 51 5.28 -0.18 3.85
CA ALA A 51 6.02 0.89 4.53
C ALA A 51 7.52 0.82 4.20
N ALA A 52 8.10 -0.38 4.12
CA ALA A 52 9.48 -0.59 3.70
C ALA A 52 9.72 -0.17 2.24
N LYS A 53 8.79 -0.46 1.33
CA LYS A 53 8.85 -0.01 -0.08
C LYS A 53 8.77 1.51 -0.18
N VAL A 54 7.88 2.13 0.58
CA VAL A 54 7.77 3.60 0.69
C VAL A 54 9.07 4.23 1.18
N ILE A 55 9.64 3.70 2.26
CA ILE A 55 10.91 4.17 2.82
C ILE A 55 12.02 4.03 1.77
N SER A 56 12.14 2.85 1.17
CA SER A 56 13.19 2.53 0.22
C SER A 56 13.11 3.42 -1.03
N SER A 57 11.91 3.60 -1.58
CA SER A 57 11.69 4.47 -2.74
C SER A 57 11.95 5.93 -2.45
N THR A 58 11.57 6.41 -1.25
CA THR A 58 11.88 7.77 -0.82
C THR A 58 13.39 7.98 -0.69
N ILE A 59 14.12 7.03 -0.10
CA ILE A 59 15.59 7.07 0.00
C ILE A 59 16.24 7.13 -1.38
N LEU A 60 15.89 6.20 -2.26
CA LEU A 60 16.51 6.10 -3.59
C LEU A 60 16.24 7.34 -4.43
N ARG A 61 15.00 7.85 -4.40
CA ARG A 61 14.62 9.09 -5.08
C ARG A 61 15.34 10.30 -4.49
N TYR A 62 15.43 10.40 -3.17
CA TYR A 62 16.16 11.48 -2.50
C TYR A 62 17.65 11.47 -2.87
N ARG A 63 18.31 10.29 -2.87
CA ARG A 63 19.71 10.14 -3.28
C ARG A 63 19.92 10.60 -4.73
N LYS A 64 19.07 10.16 -5.65
CA LYS A 64 19.10 10.57 -7.06
C LYS A 64 18.93 12.08 -7.24
N LEU A 65 17.97 12.68 -6.54
CA LEU A 65 17.75 14.13 -6.55
C LEU A 65 18.95 14.90 -6.00
N LYS A 66 19.54 14.43 -4.90
CA LYS A 66 20.72 15.04 -4.27
C LYS A 66 21.93 14.96 -5.18
N GLU A 67 22.19 13.82 -5.81
CA GLU A 67 23.27 13.64 -6.78
C GLU A 67 23.12 14.57 -7.99
N ASN A 68 21.92 14.65 -8.57
CA ASN A 68 21.64 15.55 -9.70
C ASN A 68 21.88 17.02 -9.32
N CYS A 69 21.42 17.45 -8.14
CA CYS A 69 21.66 18.82 -7.68
C CYS A 69 23.15 19.12 -7.45
N LEU A 70 23.94 18.15 -6.97
CA LEU A 70 25.39 18.32 -6.81
C LEU A 70 26.10 18.38 -8.16
N ALA A 71 25.66 17.60 -9.15
CA ALA A 71 26.18 17.61 -10.51
C ALA A 71 25.89 18.94 -11.23
N GLU A 72 24.69 19.50 -11.07
CA GLU A 72 24.30 20.79 -11.64
C GLU A 72 25.05 21.98 -11.01
N LYS A 73 25.48 21.87 -9.74
CA LYS A 73 26.15 22.95 -8.99
C LYS A 73 27.69 23.02 -9.16
N GLY A 74 28.32 22.22 -10.01
CA GLY A 74 29.79 22.09 -10.07
C GLY A 74 30.61 23.40 -10.12
N LYS A 75 31.53 23.54 -9.15
CA LYS A 75 32.77 24.37 -9.07
C LYS A 75 32.88 25.65 -8.23
N ASN A 76 31.84 26.29 -7.70
CA ASN A 76 32.05 27.57 -6.97
C ASN A 76 31.50 27.71 -5.54
N ASP A 77 30.74 26.78 -4.97
CA ASP A 77 30.47 26.85 -3.53
C ASP A 77 29.98 25.52 -2.95
N ALA A 78 30.92 24.70 -2.46
CA ALA A 78 30.62 23.43 -1.81
C ALA A 78 30.19 23.59 -0.32
N SER A 79 30.06 24.82 0.18
CA SER A 79 29.90 25.08 1.62
C SER A 79 28.47 25.31 2.11
N CYS A 80 27.45 25.22 1.25
CA CYS A 80 26.08 25.56 1.64
C CYS A 80 25.05 24.62 1.00
N VAL A 81 24.98 23.38 1.50
CA VAL A 81 23.69 22.65 1.47
C VAL A 81 23.04 22.92 2.81
N SER A 82 22.34 24.05 2.91
CA SER A 82 21.51 24.36 4.07
C SER A 82 20.53 23.21 4.33
N ASP A 83 20.24 22.90 5.60
CA ASP A 83 19.26 21.89 6.01
C ASP A 83 17.90 22.08 5.31
N ASN A 84 17.54 23.34 5.00
CA ASN A 84 16.32 23.67 4.29
C ASN A 84 16.29 23.10 2.86
N TYR A 85 17.45 23.02 2.19
CA TYR A 85 17.56 22.44 0.86
C TYR A 85 17.43 20.92 0.88
N ASN A 86 18.07 20.24 1.85
CA ASN A 86 17.91 18.80 2.04
C ASN A 86 16.46 18.43 2.32
N PHE A 87 15.76 19.22 3.15
CA PHE A 87 14.35 19.01 3.43
C PHE A 87 13.48 19.19 2.19
N SER A 88 13.74 20.19 1.35
CA SER A 88 13.00 20.37 0.08
C SER A 88 13.17 19.19 -0.88
N LEU A 89 14.39 18.63 -1.00
CA LEU A 89 14.62 17.46 -1.83
C LEU A 89 13.93 16.21 -1.26
N LEU A 90 13.90 16.07 0.07
CA LEU A 90 13.19 14.99 0.73
C LEU A 90 11.67 15.09 0.50
N LEU A 91 11.09 16.29 0.56
CA LEU A 91 9.67 16.49 0.23
C LEU A 91 9.36 16.13 -1.23
N GLU A 92 10.23 16.47 -2.18
CA GLU A 92 10.04 16.09 -3.59
C GLU A 92 10.25 14.58 -3.81
N ALA A 93 11.08 13.93 -3.00
CA ALA A 93 11.19 12.47 -2.98
C ALA A 93 9.93 11.80 -2.42
N TRP A 94 9.32 12.38 -1.39
CA TRP A 94 8.10 11.90 -0.74
C TRP A 94 6.81 12.15 -1.53
N LYS A 95 6.85 13.08 -2.50
CA LYS A 95 5.69 13.54 -3.28
C LYS A 95 4.75 12.43 -3.83
N PRO A 96 5.23 11.29 -4.36
CA PRO A 96 4.35 10.23 -4.88
C PRO A 96 3.33 9.68 -3.87
N ILE A 97 3.64 9.80 -2.58
CA ILE A 97 2.86 9.28 -1.45
C ILE A 97 2.49 10.40 -0.46
N SER A 98 2.56 11.64 -0.92
CA SER A 98 2.26 12.82 -0.11
C SER A 98 0.78 12.99 0.20
N MET A 99 -0.09 12.41 -0.63
CA MET A 99 -1.55 12.46 -0.49
C MET A 99 -2.05 11.36 0.46
N GLY A 100 -3.33 11.41 0.82
CA GLY A 100 -3.96 10.49 1.77
C GLY A 100 -3.88 10.97 3.22
N TYR A 101 -4.87 10.56 4.02
CA TYR A 101 -4.97 10.89 5.43
C TYR A 101 -3.86 10.18 6.23
N LYS A 102 -3.22 10.88 7.16
CA LYS A 102 -2.07 10.36 7.90
C LYS A 102 -2.30 10.57 9.39
N LYS A 103 -2.30 9.46 10.12
CA LYS A 103 -2.25 9.43 11.59
C LYS A 103 -1.31 8.30 11.98
N ARG A 104 -0.73 8.37 13.17
CA ARG A 104 0.11 7.28 13.67
C ARG A 104 -0.77 6.07 13.88
N TRP A 105 -0.33 4.91 13.39
CA TRP A 105 -1.10 3.68 13.44
C TRP A 105 -1.67 3.37 14.83
N TRP A 106 -0.82 3.41 15.86
CA TRP A 106 -1.25 3.17 17.23
C TRP A 106 -2.25 4.20 17.74
N ASP A 107 -2.33 5.42 17.19
CA ASP A 107 -3.35 6.41 17.59
C ASP A 107 -4.68 6.26 16.83
N CYS A 108 -4.73 5.46 15.76
CA CYS A 108 -5.86 5.45 14.83
C CYS A 108 -6.53 4.09 14.64
N ILE A 109 -5.83 2.98 14.86
CA ILE A 109 -6.42 1.65 14.77
C ILE A 109 -7.64 1.55 15.71
N ALA A 110 -8.72 0.90 15.29
CA ALA A 110 -9.85 0.69 16.21
C ALA A 110 -9.44 -0.17 17.40
N LEU A 111 -10.13 0.02 18.52
CA LEU A 111 -9.99 -0.90 19.64
C LEU A 111 -10.79 -2.17 19.30
N PRO A 112 -10.18 -3.37 19.34
CA PRO A 112 -10.92 -4.60 19.11
C PRO A 112 -12.05 -4.79 20.12
N ASP A 113 -13.15 -5.43 19.70
CA ASP A 113 -14.35 -5.63 20.53
C ASP A 113 -14.08 -6.44 21.82
N ASP A 114 -13.01 -7.25 21.83
CA ASP A 114 -12.60 -8.07 22.96
C ASP A 114 -11.69 -7.34 23.96
N ILE A 115 -11.30 -6.10 23.68
CA ILE A 115 -10.48 -5.28 24.57
C ILE A 115 -11.35 -4.31 25.38
N ASP A 116 -11.24 -4.39 26.71
CA ASP A 116 -11.92 -3.45 27.60
C ASP A 116 -11.36 -2.03 27.39
N PRO A 117 -12.21 -0.98 27.32
CA PRO A 117 -11.75 0.41 27.18
C PRO A 117 -10.73 0.86 28.25
N SER A 118 -10.74 0.24 29.44
CA SER A 118 -9.74 0.50 30.47
C SER A 118 -8.33 0.01 30.12
N ASP A 119 -8.21 -0.97 29.21
CA ASP A 119 -6.96 -1.52 28.70
C ASP A 119 -6.46 -0.84 27.42
N GLU A 120 -7.18 0.17 26.90
CA GLU A 120 -6.84 0.86 25.65
C GLU A 120 -5.37 1.32 25.65
N ALA A 121 -4.91 1.98 26.72
CA ALA A 121 -3.54 2.48 26.79
C ALA A 121 -2.48 1.36 26.63
N SER A 122 -2.76 0.16 27.16
CA SER A 122 -1.90 -1.01 27.04
C SER A 122 -1.88 -1.53 25.61
N PHE A 123 -3.06 -1.68 24.99
CA PHE A 123 -3.19 -2.08 23.60
C PHE A 123 -2.43 -1.14 22.65
N ARG A 124 -2.64 0.18 22.81
CA ARG A 124 -1.96 1.22 22.02
C ARG A 124 -0.44 1.12 22.14
N MET A 125 0.06 0.81 23.34
CA MET A 125 1.49 0.62 23.59
C MET A 125 2.03 -0.62 22.87
N GLN A 126 1.32 -1.75 22.90
CA GLN A 126 1.70 -2.98 22.19
C GLN A 126 1.77 -2.75 20.67
N ILE A 127 0.79 -2.05 20.08
CA ILE A 127 0.82 -1.70 18.64
C ILE A 127 2.03 -0.82 18.31
N LYS A 128 2.36 0.13 19.20
CA LYS A 128 3.55 0.98 19.03
C LYS A 128 4.86 0.18 19.14
N GLU A 129 4.95 -0.76 20.07
CA GLU A 129 6.10 -1.66 20.23
C GLU A 129 6.28 -2.54 18.99
N LEU A 130 5.19 -3.07 18.43
CA LEU A 130 5.21 -3.86 17.21
C LEU A 130 5.77 -3.07 16.02
N ALA A 131 5.30 -1.82 15.84
CA ALA A 131 5.85 -0.92 14.81
C ALA A 131 7.34 -0.60 15.05
N PHE A 132 7.76 -0.51 16.32
CA PHE A 132 9.15 -0.26 16.68
C PHE A 132 10.07 -1.44 16.36
N GLU A 133 9.69 -2.67 16.72
CA GLU A 133 10.43 -3.88 16.39
C GLU A 133 10.60 -4.03 14.86
N SER A 134 9.51 -3.83 14.13
CA SER A 134 9.50 -3.81 12.66
C SER A 134 10.49 -2.78 12.09
N LEU A 135 10.47 -1.54 12.59
CA LEU A 135 11.39 -0.50 12.16
C LEU A 135 12.85 -0.84 12.48
N GLN A 136 13.15 -1.42 13.65
CA GLN A 136 14.51 -1.80 14.03
C GLN A 136 15.09 -2.87 13.09
N LEU A 137 14.28 -3.86 12.73
CA LEU A 137 14.67 -4.89 11.75
C LEU A 137 14.95 -4.25 10.39
N LEU A 138 14.08 -3.35 9.93
CA LEU A 138 14.26 -2.63 8.68
C LEU A 138 15.51 -1.74 8.67
N GLN A 139 15.75 -0.97 9.73
CA GLN A 139 16.94 -0.12 9.88
C GLN A 139 18.24 -0.93 9.98
N THR A 140 18.17 -2.18 10.44
CA THR A 140 19.34 -3.07 10.44
C THR A 140 19.65 -3.54 9.01
N ALA A 141 18.63 -3.70 8.17
CA ALA A 141 18.80 -4.06 6.77
C ALA A 141 19.19 -2.86 5.88
N ILE A 142 18.64 -1.67 6.15
CA ILE A 142 18.85 -0.47 5.33
C ILE A 142 19.81 0.48 6.04
N PHE A 143 20.95 0.77 5.42
CA PHE A 143 22.01 1.64 5.95
C PHE A 143 21.68 3.15 5.89
N ASP A 144 20.48 3.57 6.30
CA ASP A 144 20.09 4.99 6.31
C ASP A 144 19.22 5.34 7.52
N LYS A 145 19.88 5.52 8.68
CA LYS A 145 19.21 5.76 9.97
C LYS A 145 18.66 7.18 10.14
N GLU A 146 19.15 8.15 9.36
CA GLU A 146 18.88 9.56 9.62
C GLU A 146 17.51 10.02 9.09
N LEU A 147 16.93 9.29 8.13
CA LEU A 147 15.73 9.76 7.43
C LEU A 147 14.41 9.36 8.11
N PHE A 148 14.38 8.30 8.94
CA PHE A 148 13.11 7.73 9.43
C PHE A 148 13.13 7.42 10.92
N SER A 149 12.30 8.16 11.65
CA SER A 149 11.96 7.91 13.05
C SER A 149 10.77 6.95 13.17
N LEU A 150 10.56 6.40 14.38
CA LEU A 150 9.36 5.64 14.70
C LEU A 150 8.09 6.42 14.39
N GLU A 151 8.08 7.73 14.66
CA GLU A 151 6.94 8.59 14.37
C GLU A 151 6.64 8.62 12.87
N ILE A 152 7.64 8.80 12.00
CA ILE A 152 7.43 8.78 10.54
C ILE A 152 6.92 7.40 10.11
N TYR A 153 7.54 6.32 10.60
CA TYR A 153 7.12 4.96 10.27
C TYR A 153 5.66 4.69 10.66
N GLY A 154 5.26 5.11 11.86
CA GLY A 154 3.89 5.00 12.33
C GLY A 154 2.88 5.78 11.48
N HIS A 155 3.26 6.95 10.95
CA HIS A 155 2.41 7.70 10.00
C HIS A 155 2.30 7.02 8.64
N ILE A 156 3.37 6.36 8.17
CA ILE A 156 3.34 5.59 6.92
C ILE A 156 2.38 4.41 7.06
N ILE A 157 2.50 3.65 8.16
CA ILE A 157 1.62 2.51 8.43
C ILE A 157 0.17 2.98 8.53
N GLY A 158 -0.11 3.98 9.38
CA GLY A 158 -1.46 4.50 9.53
C GLY A 158 -2.03 5.12 8.25
N MET A 159 -1.18 5.63 7.34
CA MET A 159 -1.63 6.04 6.00
C MET A 159 -2.14 4.86 5.18
N PHE A 160 -1.50 3.69 5.21
CA PHE A 160 -2.03 2.54 4.47
C PHE A 160 -3.28 1.97 5.13
N GLU A 161 -3.31 1.89 6.46
CA GLU A 161 -4.47 1.39 7.22
C GLU A 161 -5.73 2.24 7.03
N LEU A 162 -5.60 3.56 6.93
CA LEU A 162 -6.74 4.47 6.86
C LEU A 162 -7.18 4.83 5.43
N ASN A 163 -6.44 4.40 4.41
CA ASN A 163 -6.72 4.77 3.02
C ASN A 163 -6.71 3.56 2.07
N ASN A 164 -6.72 2.34 2.61
CA ASN A 164 -6.76 1.13 1.80
C ASN A 164 -8.07 1.07 1.01
N LEU A 165 -7.96 0.60 -0.21
CA LEU A 165 -9.10 0.23 -1.04
C LEU A 165 -8.91 -1.24 -1.42
N ASP A 166 -9.93 -2.04 -1.16
CA ASP A 166 -9.94 -3.44 -1.57
C ASP A 166 -9.82 -3.52 -3.07
N LEU A 167 -8.94 -4.40 -3.52
CA LEU A 167 -8.65 -4.67 -4.91
C LEU A 167 -8.92 -6.14 -5.18
N VAL A 168 -9.66 -6.39 -6.27
CA VAL A 168 -9.85 -7.74 -6.78
C VAL A 168 -9.47 -7.66 -8.25
N VAL A 169 -8.55 -8.51 -8.68
CA VAL A 169 -8.07 -8.58 -10.05
C VAL A 169 -8.26 -10.01 -10.54
N ALA A 170 -8.62 -10.18 -11.81
CA ALA A 170 -8.73 -11.51 -12.42
C ALA A 170 -7.43 -12.32 -12.27
N SER A 171 -7.56 -13.64 -12.20
CA SER A 171 -6.40 -14.52 -12.07
C SER A 171 -5.55 -14.46 -13.34
N PRO A 172 -4.24 -14.12 -13.25
CA PRO A 172 -3.35 -14.22 -14.40
C PRO A 172 -3.13 -15.68 -14.83
N MET A 173 -3.39 -16.65 -13.95
CA MET A 173 -3.28 -18.07 -14.28
C MET A 173 -4.44 -18.53 -15.15
N GLU A 174 -5.65 -18.01 -14.94
CA GLU A 174 -6.80 -18.28 -15.80
C GLU A 174 -6.55 -17.83 -17.23
N ASP A 175 -6.13 -16.58 -17.42
CA ASP A 175 -5.75 -16.03 -18.73
C ASP A 175 -4.65 -16.89 -19.41
N TYR A 176 -3.69 -17.38 -18.63
CA TYR A 176 -2.60 -18.23 -19.15
C TYR A 176 -3.11 -19.58 -19.67
N PHE A 177 -4.01 -20.25 -18.93
CA PHE A 177 -4.56 -21.54 -19.36
C PHE A 177 -5.57 -21.40 -20.50
N LEU A 178 -6.37 -20.32 -20.52
CA LEU A 178 -7.21 -19.97 -21.67
C LEU A 178 -6.36 -19.76 -22.93
N TYR A 179 -5.23 -19.06 -22.81
CA TYR A 179 -4.30 -18.89 -23.92
C TYR A 179 -3.76 -20.22 -24.46
N ILE A 180 -3.40 -21.16 -23.57
CA ILE A 180 -2.94 -22.50 -23.97
C ILE A 180 -4.08 -23.25 -24.68
N ASP A 181 -5.30 -23.13 -24.18
CA ASP A 181 -6.46 -23.79 -24.75
C ASP A 181 -6.77 -23.32 -26.17
N ASP A 182 -6.53 -22.05 -26.47
CA ASP A 182 -6.70 -21.40 -27.77
C ASP A 182 -5.58 -21.72 -28.78
N LEU A 183 -4.48 -22.36 -28.34
CA LEU A 183 -3.39 -22.75 -29.26
C LEU A 183 -3.84 -23.82 -30.26
N SER A 184 -3.24 -23.77 -31.45
CA SER A 184 -3.40 -24.82 -32.46
C SER A 184 -2.38 -25.94 -32.27
N ASN A 185 -2.70 -27.15 -32.72
CA ASN A 185 -1.73 -28.24 -32.75
C ASN A 185 -0.65 -27.96 -33.82
N PRO A 186 0.64 -28.27 -33.53
CA PRO A 186 1.15 -29.07 -32.40
C PRO A 186 1.51 -28.27 -31.13
N ASP A 187 1.48 -26.94 -31.18
CA ASP A 187 1.96 -26.08 -30.08
C ASP A 187 1.14 -26.28 -28.79
N LYS A 188 -0.17 -26.52 -28.91
CA LYS A 188 -1.04 -26.87 -27.77
C LYS A 188 -0.56 -28.13 -27.05
N GLU A 189 -0.33 -29.23 -27.77
CA GLU A 189 0.14 -30.50 -27.19
C GLU A 189 1.52 -30.38 -26.52
N GLU A 190 2.41 -29.53 -27.05
CA GLU A 190 3.72 -29.27 -26.45
C GLU A 190 3.60 -28.45 -25.16
N ALA A 191 2.76 -27.40 -25.18
CA ALA A 191 2.49 -26.58 -24.00
C ALA A 191 1.83 -27.41 -22.89
N GLU A 192 0.77 -28.16 -23.20
CA GLU A 192 0.04 -29.00 -22.24
C GLU A 192 0.93 -30.03 -21.55
N LYS A 193 1.90 -30.65 -22.26
CA LYS A 193 2.87 -31.56 -21.63
C LYS A 193 3.64 -30.94 -20.48
N ILE A 194 3.89 -29.63 -20.56
CA ILE A 194 4.62 -28.87 -19.53
C ILE A 194 3.66 -28.34 -18.46
N THR A 195 2.49 -27.86 -18.87
CA THR A 195 1.62 -27.06 -18.00
C THR A 195 0.50 -27.87 -17.34
N GLN A 196 0.10 -29.03 -17.87
CA GLN A 196 -0.95 -29.87 -17.28
C GLN A 196 -0.67 -30.25 -15.82
N PRO A 197 0.56 -30.64 -15.41
CA PRO A 197 0.84 -30.94 -14.01
C PRO A 197 0.64 -29.73 -13.09
N ILE A 198 0.84 -28.51 -13.61
CA ILE A 198 0.62 -27.26 -12.87
C ILE A 198 -0.88 -27.01 -12.74
N LEU A 199 -1.64 -27.17 -13.84
CA LEU A 199 -3.10 -27.03 -13.82
C LEU A 199 -3.74 -28.04 -12.84
N ASP A 200 -3.32 -29.30 -12.90
CA ASP A 200 -3.80 -30.37 -12.03
C ASP A 200 -3.49 -30.08 -10.55
N ALA A 201 -2.31 -29.48 -10.27
CA ALA A 201 -1.93 -29.10 -8.91
C ALA A 201 -2.70 -27.88 -8.38
N LEU A 202 -3.12 -26.97 -9.26
CA LEU A 202 -3.93 -25.80 -8.91
C LEU A 202 -5.42 -26.15 -8.74
N GLY A 203 -5.93 -27.18 -9.43
CA GLY A 203 -7.33 -27.57 -9.33
C GLY A 203 -8.28 -26.48 -9.81
N GLU A 204 -9.24 -26.05 -8.98
CA GLU A 204 -10.15 -24.93 -9.29
C GLU A 204 -9.52 -23.56 -8.98
N ASP A 205 -8.44 -23.53 -8.18
CA ASP A 205 -7.83 -22.30 -7.66
C ASP A 205 -7.13 -21.47 -8.75
N TYR A 206 -6.85 -22.05 -9.93
CA TYR A 206 -6.25 -21.30 -11.05
C TYR A 206 -7.15 -20.14 -11.53
N SER A 207 -8.46 -20.23 -11.29
CA SER A 207 -9.45 -19.21 -11.65
C SER A 207 -9.79 -18.26 -10.49
N THR A 208 -9.29 -18.53 -9.28
CA THR A 208 -9.53 -17.70 -8.10
C THR A 208 -8.91 -16.32 -8.29
N SER A 209 -9.73 -15.28 -8.13
CA SER A 209 -9.30 -13.89 -8.25
C SER A 209 -8.17 -13.56 -7.29
N CYS A 210 -7.28 -12.67 -7.69
CA CYS A 210 -6.27 -12.12 -6.80
C CYS A 210 -6.90 -10.99 -5.97
N GLU A 211 -7.02 -11.22 -4.66
CA GLU A 211 -7.45 -10.23 -3.69
C GLU A 211 -6.24 -9.48 -3.12
N GLY A 212 -6.41 -8.20 -2.82
CA GLY A 212 -5.40 -7.41 -2.17
C GLY A 212 -5.92 -6.03 -1.78
N THR A 213 -5.02 -5.20 -1.27
CA THR A 213 -5.32 -3.80 -0.98
C THR A 213 -4.42 -2.89 -1.80
N ALA A 214 -4.97 -1.74 -2.19
CA ALA A 214 -4.23 -0.76 -2.95
C ALA A 214 -4.41 0.64 -2.36
N PHE A 215 -3.38 1.46 -2.56
CA PHE A 215 -3.38 2.87 -2.19
C PHE A 215 -3.46 3.72 -3.44
N PHE A 216 -4.54 4.49 -3.57
CA PHE A 216 -4.78 5.37 -4.71
C PHE A 216 -4.82 6.83 -4.25
N PRO A 217 -3.72 7.59 -4.41
CA PRO A 217 -3.57 8.95 -3.85
C PRO A 217 -4.77 9.89 -4.03
N LEU A 218 -5.42 9.85 -5.20
CA LEU A 218 -6.57 10.70 -5.52
C LEU A 218 -7.87 10.19 -4.87
N GLN A 219 -8.10 8.88 -4.86
CA GLN A 219 -9.26 8.30 -4.19
C GLN A 219 -9.15 8.45 -2.68
N SER A 220 -7.95 8.33 -2.12
CA SER A 220 -7.66 8.55 -0.69
C SER A 220 -7.94 9.99 -0.20
N CYS A 221 -8.31 10.90 -1.10
CA CYS A 221 -8.74 12.26 -0.77
C CYS A 221 -10.28 12.43 -0.74
N MET A 222 -11.03 11.41 -1.12
CA MET A 222 -12.50 11.44 -1.15
C MET A 222 -13.03 11.00 0.20
N ASN A 223 -13.73 11.89 0.90
CA ASN A 223 -14.31 11.58 2.21
C ASN A 223 -15.51 10.63 2.10
N HIS A 224 -15.84 10.03 3.24
CA HIS A 224 -16.99 9.16 3.39
C HIS A 224 -18.33 9.92 3.40
N SER A 225 -19.37 9.33 2.80
CA SER A 225 -20.77 9.61 3.09
C SER A 225 -21.59 8.32 2.96
N CYS A 226 -22.55 8.07 3.86
CA CYS A 226 -23.53 6.98 3.71
C CYS A 226 -24.62 7.29 2.67
N CYS A 227 -24.57 8.49 2.07
CA CYS A 227 -25.32 8.87 0.88
C CYS A 227 -24.36 9.57 -0.11
N PRO A 228 -23.44 8.81 -0.71
CA PRO A 228 -22.36 9.36 -1.52
C PRO A 228 -22.87 9.91 -2.86
N ASN A 229 -22.07 10.77 -3.49
CA ASN A 229 -22.34 11.27 -4.84
C ASN A 229 -21.46 10.64 -5.92
N ALA A 230 -20.50 9.81 -5.52
CA ALA A 230 -19.68 8.98 -6.38
C ALA A 230 -19.44 7.60 -5.75
N LYS A 231 -18.98 6.64 -6.54
CA LYS A 231 -18.52 5.33 -6.05
C LYS A 231 -17.22 4.90 -6.71
N ALA A 232 -16.43 4.14 -5.98
CA ALA A 232 -15.40 3.30 -6.59
C ALA A 232 -16.10 2.19 -7.37
N PHE A 233 -15.88 2.14 -8.67
CA PHE A 233 -16.47 1.17 -9.58
C PHE A 233 -15.38 0.20 -10.02
N LYS A 234 -15.62 -1.08 -9.77
CA LYS A 234 -14.86 -2.19 -10.35
C LYS A 234 -15.63 -2.72 -11.54
N ARG A 235 -14.96 -2.87 -12.68
CA ARG A 235 -15.49 -3.55 -13.86
C ARG A 235 -15.17 -5.03 -13.75
N ASP A 236 -16.04 -5.87 -14.31
CA ASP A 236 -15.77 -7.30 -14.44
C ASP A 236 -14.52 -7.55 -15.30
N GLU A 237 -14.14 -6.60 -16.17
CA GLU A 237 -12.94 -6.66 -17.00
C GLU A 237 -11.69 -5.97 -16.40
N ASP A 238 -11.70 -5.58 -15.12
CA ASP A 238 -10.52 -4.95 -14.49
C ASP A 238 -9.38 -5.97 -14.35
N ARG A 239 -8.37 -5.85 -15.21
CA ARG A 239 -7.20 -6.75 -15.28
C ARG A 239 -5.93 -6.17 -14.68
N ASP A 240 -5.88 -4.85 -14.46
CA ASP A 240 -4.66 -4.15 -14.04
C ASP A 240 -4.79 -3.42 -12.70
N GLY A 241 -5.95 -3.58 -12.05
CA GLY A 241 -6.22 -3.02 -10.74
C GLY A 241 -6.39 -1.49 -10.73
N GLN A 242 -6.75 -0.86 -11.84
CA GLN A 242 -7.09 0.57 -11.85
C GLN A 242 -8.35 0.88 -11.01
N ALA A 243 -8.29 1.94 -10.20
CA ALA A 243 -9.46 2.47 -9.50
C ALA A 243 -10.24 3.46 -10.39
N THR A 244 -11.46 3.11 -10.79
CA THR A 244 -12.38 4.03 -11.49
C THR A 244 -13.36 4.64 -10.49
N ILE A 245 -13.51 5.98 -10.49
CA ILE A 245 -14.55 6.68 -9.71
C ILE A 245 -15.64 7.19 -10.65
N ILE A 246 -16.89 6.83 -10.37
CA ILE A 246 -18.05 7.22 -11.19
C ILE A 246 -19.02 8.04 -10.34
N ALA A 247 -19.50 9.15 -10.88
CA ALA A 247 -20.57 9.95 -10.28
C ALA A 247 -21.90 9.19 -10.30
N LEU A 248 -22.58 9.12 -9.15
CA LEU A 248 -23.90 8.50 -9.00
C LEU A 248 -25.04 9.45 -9.36
N ARG A 249 -24.75 10.74 -9.36
CA ARG A 249 -25.67 11.84 -9.68
C ARG A 249 -24.88 13.04 -10.22
N PRO A 250 -25.54 14.05 -10.81
CA PRO A 250 -24.88 15.31 -11.12
C PRO A 250 -24.22 15.92 -9.87
N ILE A 251 -22.97 16.37 -10.02
CA ILE A 251 -22.16 17.00 -8.96
C ILE A 251 -21.92 18.47 -9.35
N CYS A 252 -22.29 19.38 -8.48
CA CYS A 252 -22.16 20.82 -8.74
C CYS A 252 -20.71 21.29 -8.56
N LYS A 253 -20.33 22.40 -9.22
CA LYS A 253 -19.02 23.02 -8.99
C LYS A 253 -18.89 23.45 -7.52
N GLY A 254 -17.83 22.98 -6.86
CA GLY A 254 -17.55 23.28 -5.45
C GLY A 254 -18.24 22.33 -4.47
N GLU A 255 -19.05 21.39 -4.96
CA GLU A 255 -19.55 20.28 -4.15
C GLU A 255 -18.42 19.28 -3.89
N GLU A 256 -18.30 18.81 -2.65
CA GLU A 256 -17.34 17.78 -2.28
C GLU A 256 -17.71 16.44 -2.93
N ILE A 257 -16.71 15.71 -3.44
CA ILE A 257 -16.91 14.35 -3.93
C ILE A 257 -16.75 13.40 -2.74
N THR A 258 -17.78 12.61 -2.47
CA THR A 258 -17.79 11.62 -1.39
C THR A 258 -18.10 10.24 -1.94
N ILE A 259 -17.44 9.22 -1.40
CA ILE A 259 -17.71 7.80 -1.66
C ILE A 259 -18.19 7.12 -0.37
N SER A 260 -18.79 5.94 -0.46
CA SER A 260 -19.00 5.11 0.74
C SER A 260 -17.76 4.26 1.01
N TYR A 261 -17.44 4.06 2.28
CA TYR A 261 -16.34 3.18 2.75
C TYR A 261 -16.89 1.87 3.29
N VAL A 262 -18.20 1.81 3.48
CA VAL A 262 -18.93 0.70 4.11
C VAL A 262 -20.16 0.42 3.25
N ASP A 263 -20.80 -0.72 3.49
CA ASP A 263 -22.09 -0.99 2.88
C ASP A 263 -23.14 0.03 3.37
N GLU A 264 -23.78 0.70 2.42
CA GLU A 264 -24.75 1.76 2.66
C GLU A 264 -26.06 1.20 3.20
N ASP A 265 -26.36 -0.09 2.95
CA ASP A 265 -27.62 -0.74 3.31
C ASP A 265 -27.65 -1.26 4.76
N LEU A 266 -26.49 -1.26 5.45
CA LEU A 266 -26.37 -1.58 6.87
C LEU A 266 -27.13 -0.59 7.77
N SER A 267 -27.46 -1.01 9.00
CA SER A 267 -28.08 -0.13 9.99
C SER A 267 -27.17 1.03 10.41
N PHE A 268 -27.74 2.06 11.05
CA PHE A 268 -26.96 3.19 11.56
C PHE A 268 -25.83 2.72 12.49
N GLU A 269 -26.14 1.83 13.43
CA GLU A 269 -25.19 1.30 14.41
C GLU A 269 -24.07 0.52 13.73
N GLU A 270 -24.40 -0.36 12.78
CA GLU A 270 -23.41 -1.15 12.03
C GLU A 270 -22.49 -0.25 11.20
N ARG A 271 -23.05 0.76 10.49
CA ARG A 271 -22.22 1.70 9.72
C ARG A 271 -21.28 2.50 10.63
N GLN A 272 -21.74 2.96 11.79
CA GLN A 272 -20.88 3.69 12.73
C GLN A 272 -19.79 2.80 13.33
N ALA A 273 -20.10 1.53 13.62
CA ALA A 273 -19.13 0.55 14.08
C ALA A 273 -18.05 0.30 13.03
N SER A 274 -18.42 0.00 11.77
CA SER A 274 -17.45 -0.20 10.69
C SER A 274 -16.62 1.05 10.37
N LEU A 275 -17.19 2.26 10.54
CA LEU A 275 -16.45 3.51 10.33
C LEU A 275 -15.49 3.86 11.48
N ALA A 276 -15.59 3.19 12.63
CA ALA A 276 -14.68 3.39 13.75
C ALA A 276 -13.23 3.02 13.38
N ASP A 277 -13.04 2.06 12.47
CA ASP A 277 -11.74 1.67 11.90
C ASP A 277 -11.04 2.82 11.18
N TYR A 278 -11.81 3.76 10.63
CA TYR A 278 -11.31 4.97 9.97
C TYR A 278 -11.10 6.13 10.96
N GLY A 279 -11.42 5.93 12.24
CA GLY A 279 -11.15 6.87 13.32
C GLY A 279 -12.06 8.11 13.34
N PHE A 280 -13.27 8.04 12.78
CA PHE A 280 -14.24 9.13 12.82
C PHE A 280 -15.68 8.63 13.04
N ARG A 281 -16.56 9.54 13.47
CA ARG A 281 -18.01 9.30 13.58
C ARG A 281 -18.73 9.99 12.42
N CYS A 282 -19.47 9.25 11.62
CA CYS A 282 -20.15 9.80 10.45
C CYS A 282 -21.33 10.69 10.86
N ARG A 283 -21.40 11.88 10.26
CA ARG A 283 -22.49 12.86 10.44
C ARG A 283 -23.08 13.29 9.10
N CYS A 284 -23.07 12.40 8.11
CA CYS A 284 -23.74 12.66 6.84
C CYS A 284 -25.27 12.79 7.05
N PRO A 285 -26.02 13.36 6.08
CA PRO A 285 -27.47 13.53 6.22
C PRO A 285 -28.23 12.26 6.61
N LYS A 286 -27.88 11.10 6.02
CA LYS A 286 -28.49 9.79 6.37
C LYS A 286 -28.26 9.43 7.84
N CYS A 287 -27.03 9.59 8.33
CA CYS A 287 -26.71 9.31 9.73
C CYS A 287 -27.37 10.27 10.72
N ILE A 288 -27.56 11.55 10.36
CA ILE A 288 -28.27 12.51 11.23
C ILE A 288 -29.75 12.16 11.34
N GLU A 289 -30.37 11.70 10.24
CA GLU A 289 -31.78 11.31 10.23
C GLU A 289 -32.05 10.00 10.97
N GLU A 290 -31.13 9.04 10.87
CA GLU A 290 -31.24 7.71 11.50
C GLU A 290 -30.67 7.67 12.93
N GLU A 291 -30.08 8.75 13.45
CA GLU A 291 -29.52 8.81 14.79
C GLU A 291 -30.63 8.64 15.86
N PRO A 292 -30.54 7.65 16.76
CA PRO A 292 -31.56 7.39 17.78
C PRO A 292 -31.76 8.50 18.84
#